data_AF-A0A1Y1YZ55-F1
#
_entry.id   AF-A0A1Y1YZ55-F1
#
_cell.length_a   1.000
_cell.length_b   1.000
_cell.length_c   1.000
_cell.angle_alpha   90.00
_cell.angle_beta   90.00
_cell.angle_gamma   90.00
#
_symmetry.space_group_name_H-M   'P 1'
#
loop_
_entity.id
_entity.type
_entity.pdbx_description
1 polymer ?
#
loop_
_entity_poly.entity_id
_entity_poly.type
_entity_poly.pdbx_seq_one_letter_code
_entity_poly.pdbx_strand_id
1 'polypeptide(L)' 'IEIPVDRLSGVYVDAIKITRLLRYQYLWIESLCIIQGCAEDWEREANKMAGVYSNAICNLS' A
#
# COMPACT_ATOMS: atom_id res chain seq x y z
N ILE A 1 -7.74 9.10 5.74
CA ILE A 1 -7.02 9.94 4.75
C ILE A 1 -7.64 9.64 3.40
N GLU A 2 -8.29 10.62 2.77
CA GLU A 2 -8.74 10.49 1.38
C GLU A 2 -7.65 11.08 0.49
N ILE A 3 -7.15 10.28 -0.45
CA ILE A 3 -6.14 10.72 -1.43
C ILE A 3 -6.88 10.96 -2.76
N PRO A 4 -6.88 12.19 -3.29
CA PRO A 4 -7.48 12.47 -4.59
C PRO A 4 -6.81 11.63 -5.69
N VAL A 5 -7.61 10.99 -6.53
CA VAL A 5 -7.11 10.06 -7.56
C VAL A 5 -6.24 10.78 -8.59
N ASP A 6 -6.54 12.04 -8.89
CA ASP A 6 -5.77 12.92 -9.78
C ASP A 6 -4.35 13.22 -9.25
N ARG A 7 -4.09 13.00 -7.96
CA ARG A 7 -2.78 13.21 -7.33
C ARG A 7 -1.98 11.92 -7.16
N LEU A 8 -2.53 10.77 -7.56
CA LEU A 8 -1.81 9.50 -7.54
C LEU A 8 -0.93 9.35 -8.79
N SER A 9 0.28 8.84 -8.60
CA SER A 9 1.11 8.41 -9.74
C SER A 9 0.40 7.29 -10.51
N GLY A 10 0.73 7.13 -11.80
CA GLY A 10 0.16 6.09 -12.64
C GLY A 10 0.32 4.67 -12.07
N VAL A 11 1.43 4.41 -11.38
CA VAL A 11 1.72 3.12 -10.75
C VAL A 11 0.69 2.76 -9.68
N TYR A 12 0.28 3.72 -8.83
CA TYR A 12 -0.74 3.46 -7.83
C TYR A 12 -2.12 3.25 -8.46
N VAL A 13 -2.44 4.00 -9.50
CA VAL A 13 -3.69 3.84 -10.26
C VAL A 13 -3.76 2.44 -10.87
N ASP A 14 -2.66 1.96 -11.43
CA ASP A 14 -2.61 0.64 -12.04
C ASP A 14 -2.65 -0.48 -10.99
N ALA A 15 -1.96 -0.32 -9.86
CA ALA A 15 -2.08 -1.23 -8.73
C ALA A 15 -3.54 -1.35 -8.25
N ILE A 16 -4.25 -0.23 -8.08
CA ILE A 16 -5.68 -0.21 -7.70
C ILE A 16 -6.54 -0.94 -8.73
N LYS A 17 -6.31 -0.70 -10.03
CA LYS A 17 -7.05 -1.39 -11.11
C LYS A 17 -6.82 -2.90 -11.06
N ILE A 18 -5.56 -3.34 -10.93
CA ILE A 18 -5.19 -4.76 -10.87
C ILE A 18 -5.84 -5.42 -9.64
N THR A 19 -5.76 -4.81 -8.46
CA THR A 19 -6.41 -5.34 -7.25
C THR A 19 -7.92 -5.51 -7.45
N ARG A 20 -8.59 -4.53 -8.08
CA ARG A 20 -10.03 -4.59 -8.38
C ARG A 20 -10.35 -5.67 -9.43
N LEU A 21 -9.51 -5.83 -10.45
CA LEU A 21 -9.64 -6.88 -11.46
C LEU A 21 -9.53 -8.29 -10.84
N LEU A 22 -8.64 -8.43 -9.86
CA LEU A 22 -8.49 -9.65 -9.04
C LEU A 22 -9.63 -9.85 -8.01
N ARG A 23 -10.64 -8.98 -7.99
CA ARG A 23 -11.80 -9.01 -7.08
C ARG A 23 -11.44 -8.82 -5.60
N TYR A 24 -10.31 -8.17 -5.32
CA TYR A 24 -9.95 -7.75 -3.97
C TYR A 24 -10.25 -6.27 -3.74
N GLN A 25 -10.52 -5.93 -2.48
CA GLN A 25 -10.86 -4.57 -2.07
C GLN A 25 -9.68 -3.87 -1.37
N TYR A 26 -8.81 -4.63 -0.72
CA TYR A 26 -7.73 -4.11 0.10
C TYR A 26 -6.40 -4.19 -0.66
N LEU A 27 -5.67 -3.09 -0.63
CA LEU A 27 -4.35 -2.93 -1.22
C LEU A 27 -3.50 -2.18 -0.20
N TRP A 28 -2.32 -2.73 0.08
CA TRP A 28 -1.32 -2.09 0.93
C TRP A 28 -0.16 -1.63 0.07
N ILE A 29 0.26 -0.37 0.23
CA ILE A 29 1.34 0.26 -0.52
C ILE A 29 2.23 0.98 0.49
N GLU A 30 3.49 0.54 0.63
CA GLU A 30 4.47 1.07 1.60
C GLU A 30 4.58 2.59 1.57
N SER A 31 4.73 3.16 0.38
CA SER A 31 4.90 4.60 0.19
C SER A 31 3.66 5.43 0.54
N LEU A 32 2.48 4.82 0.68
CA LEU A 32 1.25 5.47 1.15
C LEU A 32 0.96 5.18 2.63
N CYS A 33 1.44 4.06 3.16
CA CYS A 33 1.20 3.63 4.53
C CYS A 33 2.29 4.10 5.51
N ILE A 34 3.49 4.44 5.02
CA ILE A 34 4.65 4.86 5.82
C ILE A 34 5.02 6.30 5.47
N ILE A 35 5.05 7.17 6.48
CA ILE A 35 5.50 8.56 6.33
C ILE A 35 7.00 8.58 6.07
N GLN A 36 7.36 9.01 4.86
CA GLN A 36 8.75 9.08 4.43
C GLN A 36 9.53 10.12 5.27
N GLY A 37 10.70 9.74 5.76
CA GLY A 37 11.57 10.60 6.58
C GLY A 37 11.19 10.68 8.06
N CYS A 38 10.18 9.95 8.53
CA CYS A 38 9.85 9.83 9.95
C CYS A 38 10.30 8.47 10.47
N ALA A 39 11.33 8.43 11.33
CA ALA A 39 11.88 7.20 11.87
C ALA A 39 10.89 6.49 12.79
N GLU A 40 10.14 7.25 13.58
CA GLU A 40 9.13 6.74 14.50
C GLU A 40 7.96 6.08 13.76
N ASP A 41 7.53 6.69 12.65
CA ASP A 41 6.48 6.13 11.78
C ASP A 41 6.97 4.87 11.06
N TRP A 42 8.19 4.93 10.53
CA TRP A 42 8.84 3.78 9.91
C TRP A 42 8.94 2.60 10.88
N GLU A 43 9.42 2.80 12.11
CA GLU A 43 9.54 1.72 13.09
C GLU A 43 8.17 1.12 13.41
N ARG A 44 7.15 1.96 13.57
CA ARG A 44 5.79 1.51 13.88
C ARG A 44 5.18 0.67 12.75
N GLU A 45 5.35 1.07 11.50
CA GLU A 45 4.77 0.38 10.35
C GLU A 45 5.63 -0.81 9.89
N ALA A 46 6.96 -0.73 9.99
CA ALA A 46 7.88 -1.84 9.71
C ALA A 46 7.62 -3.05 10.60
N ASN A 47 7.26 -2.82 11.87
CA ASN A 47 6.86 -3.90 12.79
C ASN A 47 5.59 -4.64 12.32
N LYS A 48 4.72 -4.00 11.53
CA LYS A 48 3.50 -4.62 10.99
C LYS A 48 3.75 -5.31 9.64
N MET A 49 4.83 -4.95 8.95
CA MET A 49 5.15 -5.39 7.59
C MET A 49 5.16 -6.91 7.47
N ALA A 50 5.83 -7.62 8.40
CA ALA A 50 5.85 -9.08 8.41
C ALA A 50 4.43 -9.69 8.51
N GLY A 51 3.56 -9.10 9.33
CA GLY A 51 2.16 -9.47 9.43
C GLY A 51 1.37 -9.19 8.14
N VAL A 52 1.59 -8.03 7.52
CA VAL A 52 0.91 -7.67 6.26
C VAL A 52 1.30 -8.63 5.15
N TYR A 53 2.61 -8.88 4.94
CA TYR A 53 3.07 -9.77 3.87
C TYR A 53 2.66 -11.24 4.11
N SER A 54 2.73 -11.73 5.34
CA SER A 54 2.31 -13.11 5.65
C SER A 54 0.81 -13.35 5.47
N ASN A 55 0.00 -12.30 5.58
CA ASN A 55 -1.46 -12.37 5.39
C ASN A 55 -1.91 -11.84 4.01
N ALA A 56 -0.96 -11.45 3.15
CA ALA A 56 -1.28 -10.99 1.81
C ALA A 56 -1.65 -12.17 0.91
N ILE A 57 -2.64 -11.96 0.04
CA ILE A 57 -3.08 -12.98 -0.91
C ILE A 57 -2.09 -13.11 -2.07
N CYS A 58 -1.55 -11.97 -2.53
CA CYS A 58 -0.50 -11.91 -3.53
C CYS A 58 0.26 -10.58 -3.41
N ASN A 59 1.45 -10.53 -4.00
CA ASN A 59 2.22 -9.30 -4.13
C ASN A 59 2.20 -8.83 -5.59
N LEU A 60 2.07 -7.52 -5.81
CA LEU A 60 2.19 -6.90 -7.12
C LEU A 60 3.62 -6.34 -7.25
N SER A 61 4.39 -6.86 -8.20
CA SER A 61 5.79 -6.47 -8.45
C SER A 61 5.93 -5.61 -9.69
#